data_AF-A0A2N9EPN4-F1
#
_entry.id   AF-A0A2N9EPN4-F1
#
_cell.length_a   1.000
_cell.length_b   1.000
_cell.length_c   1.000
_cell.angle_alpha   90.00
_cell.angle_beta   90.00
_cell.angle_gamma   90.00
#
_symmetry.space_group_name_H-M   'P 1'
#
loop_
_entity.id
_entity.type
_entity.pdbx_description
1 polymer ?
#
loop_
_entity_poly.entity_id
_entity_poly.type
_entity_poly.pdbx_seq_one_letter_code
_entity_poly.pdbx_strand_id
1 'polypeptide(L)'
;MATLADSFLADLDELSDNEEDVDREMADIETLNYDDLDSVSKLQKTQRYVDIMQKVEDALQKGSDISNHGMVLEDDPEYQLIVDCNALSVDIENEIVIIHHFIRDKYRLKFPELESVVHHPIDYARVVKKIGNEMDLTLVDLEGLLPSAIIMVVSVTASTTSGKPLPEEILNKTTDACDRALALDAAKKKVLDFVESRMGYIAPNLSDIVGSAVAAKLMGTAGGLVALAKMPACNVQLLGAKKKNLAGFSTATSQFRVGYIEQTEIFQTTPPSLRMRSLSPLGFKVNTCSKSRFHQRRSIREK
;
A
#
# COMPACT_ATOMS: atom_id res chain seq x y z
N MET A 1 -37.16 16.02 0.16
CA MET A 1 -36.08 15.96 1.17
C MET A 1 -35.44 14.59 1.04
N ALA A 2 -34.31 14.48 0.32
CA ALA A 2 -33.56 13.24 0.32
C ALA A 2 -33.01 13.02 1.73
N THR A 3 -33.23 11.84 2.29
CA THR A 3 -32.74 11.55 3.65
C THR A 3 -31.24 11.29 3.60
N LEU A 4 -30.54 11.52 4.73
CA LEU A 4 -29.10 11.28 4.83
C LEU A 4 -28.73 9.80 4.55
N ALA A 5 -29.71 8.89 4.63
CA ALA A 5 -29.59 7.50 4.23
C ALA A 5 -29.64 7.31 2.69
N ASP A 6 -30.44 8.10 1.97
CA ASP A 6 -30.52 8.05 0.51
C ASP A 6 -29.24 8.57 -0.16
N SER A 7 -28.61 9.61 0.41
CA SER A 7 -27.30 10.05 -0.11
C SER A 7 -26.20 9.04 0.18
N PHE A 8 -26.28 8.31 1.30
CA PHE A 8 -25.32 7.27 1.66
C PHE A 8 -25.45 6.02 0.79
N LEU A 9 -26.67 5.69 0.38
CA LEU A 9 -26.93 4.59 -0.56
C LEU A 9 -26.52 4.96 -1.99
N ALA A 10 -26.75 6.21 -2.41
CA ALA A 10 -26.26 6.70 -3.70
C ALA A 10 -24.71 6.71 -3.78
N ASP A 11 -24.03 7.12 -2.71
CA ASP A 11 -22.55 7.04 -2.62
C ASP A 11 -22.04 5.58 -2.60
N LEU A 12 -22.85 4.62 -2.17
CA LEU A 12 -22.51 3.19 -2.19
C LEU A 12 -22.69 2.57 -3.59
N ASP A 13 -23.73 2.96 -4.32
CA ASP A 13 -23.97 2.51 -5.69
C ASP A 13 -22.93 3.09 -6.66
N GLU A 14 -22.54 4.37 -6.53
CA GLU A 14 -21.45 4.95 -7.34
C GLU A 14 -20.08 4.29 -7.08
N LEU A 15 -19.85 3.72 -5.88
CA LEU A 15 -18.63 2.97 -5.57
C LEU A 15 -18.68 1.51 -6.04
N SER A 16 -19.88 0.92 -6.18
CA SER A 16 -20.09 -0.39 -6.78
C SER A 16 -19.85 -0.36 -8.29
N ASP A 17 -20.28 0.72 -8.96
CA ASP A 17 -20.01 0.92 -10.39
C ASP A 17 -18.51 1.07 -10.68
N ASN A 18 -17.73 1.64 -9.74
CA ASN A 18 -16.27 1.66 -9.84
C ASN A 18 -15.62 0.27 -9.67
N GLU A 19 -16.19 -0.64 -8.87
CA GLU A 19 -15.72 -2.04 -8.79
C GLU A 19 -15.99 -2.77 -10.12
N GLU A 20 -17.14 -2.54 -10.78
CA GLU A 20 -17.43 -3.09 -12.12
C GLU A 20 -16.51 -2.52 -13.21
N ASP A 21 -16.14 -1.25 -13.14
CA ASP A 21 -15.25 -0.62 -14.12
C ASP A 21 -13.78 -1.06 -13.96
N VAL A 22 -13.30 -1.29 -12.72
CA VAL A 22 -11.96 -1.88 -12.50
C VAL A 22 -11.94 -3.34 -12.93
N ASP A 23 -12.99 -4.12 -12.65
CA ASP A 23 -13.10 -5.51 -13.10
C ASP A 23 -13.24 -5.61 -14.63
N ARG A 24 -13.89 -4.63 -15.29
CA ARG A 24 -13.98 -4.55 -16.77
C ARG A 24 -12.68 -4.10 -17.43
N GLU A 25 -11.97 -3.11 -16.88
CA GLU A 25 -10.62 -2.77 -17.34
C GLU A 25 -9.62 -3.93 -17.07
N MET A 26 -9.81 -4.71 -16.00
CA MET A 26 -9.04 -5.93 -15.70
C MET A 26 -9.29 -7.06 -16.69
N ALA A 27 -10.54 -7.25 -17.15
CA ALA A 27 -10.87 -8.27 -18.15
C ALA A 27 -10.19 -8.01 -19.50
N ASP A 28 -9.97 -6.75 -19.88
CA ASP A 28 -9.27 -6.39 -21.11
C ASP A 28 -7.75 -6.67 -21.05
N ILE A 29 -7.17 -6.86 -19.85
CA ILE A 29 -5.76 -7.24 -19.66
C ILE A 29 -5.55 -8.76 -19.81
N GLU A 30 -6.59 -9.58 -19.73
CA GLU A 30 -6.50 -11.05 -19.75
C GLU A 30 -6.06 -11.65 -21.10
N THR A 31 -5.95 -10.85 -22.17
CA THR A 31 -5.66 -11.34 -23.54
C THR A 31 -4.23 -11.11 -24.03
N LEU A 32 -3.33 -10.55 -23.22
CA LEU A 32 -1.92 -10.40 -23.60
C LEU A 32 -1.11 -11.61 -23.15
N ASN A 33 -0.46 -12.26 -24.11
CA ASN A 33 0.39 -13.43 -23.91
C ASN A 33 1.62 -13.06 -23.03
N TYR A 34 1.48 -13.19 -21.72
CA TYR A 34 2.39 -12.72 -20.66
C TYR A 34 3.35 -13.82 -20.19
N ASP A 35 4.20 -14.36 -21.07
CA ASP A 35 5.10 -15.46 -20.70
C ASP A 35 6.46 -15.01 -20.13
N ASP A 36 6.79 -13.73 -20.29
CA ASP A 36 8.06 -13.14 -19.87
C ASP A 36 7.88 -12.08 -18.78
N LEU A 37 8.37 -12.39 -17.58
CA LEU A 37 8.43 -11.52 -16.41
C LEU A 37 9.10 -10.15 -16.69
N ASP A 38 10.03 -10.15 -17.65
CA ASP A 38 10.78 -8.98 -18.08
C ASP A 38 9.96 -7.98 -18.93
N SER A 39 8.86 -8.44 -19.53
CA SER A 39 7.89 -7.56 -20.19
C SER A 39 6.96 -6.87 -19.19
N VAL A 40 6.83 -7.46 -17.99
CA VAL A 40 5.91 -7.06 -16.92
C VAL A 40 6.58 -6.09 -15.95
N SER A 41 7.84 -6.36 -15.60
CA SER A 41 8.61 -5.59 -14.63
C SER A 41 9.60 -4.65 -15.32
N LYS A 42 9.13 -3.46 -15.68
CA LYS A 42 9.92 -2.45 -16.40
C LYS A 42 10.51 -1.38 -15.47
N LEU A 43 9.97 -1.19 -14.28
CA LEU A 43 10.31 -0.05 -13.44
C LEU A 43 11.75 -0.11 -12.96
N GLN A 44 12.19 -1.29 -12.50
CA GLN A 44 13.57 -1.50 -12.02
C GLN A 44 14.64 -1.25 -13.11
N LYS A 45 14.26 -1.37 -14.39
CA LYS A 45 15.16 -1.12 -15.53
C LYS A 45 15.19 0.33 -15.97
N THR A 46 14.30 1.17 -15.43
CA THR A 46 14.18 2.58 -15.82
C THR A 46 15.25 3.40 -15.13
N GLN A 47 15.95 4.28 -15.88
CA GLN A 47 16.98 5.17 -15.32
C GLN A 47 16.45 6.01 -14.16
N ARG A 48 15.21 6.50 -14.27
CA ARG A 48 14.50 7.23 -13.20
C ARG A 48 14.49 6.47 -11.85
N TYR A 49 14.24 5.17 -11.87
CA TYR A 49 14.21 4.35 -10.65
C TYR A 49 15.61 4.29 -10.01
N VAL A 50 16.63 4.00 -10.83
CA VAL A 50 18.02 3.89 -10.36
C VAL A 50 18.50 5.23 -9.79
N ASP A 51 18.26 6.33 -10.50
CA ASP A 51 18.70 7.67 -10.08
C ASP A 51 18.04 8.11 -8.76
N ILE A 52 16.74 7.87 -8.61
CA ILE A 52 16.01 8.23 -7.38
C ILE A 52 16.46 7.34 -6.23
N MET A 53 16.56 6.02 -6.43
CA MET A 53 16.98 5.09 -5.38
C MET A 53 18.41 5.38 -4.91
N GLN A 54 19.32 5.71 -5.82
CA GLN A 54 20.69 6.09 -5.48
C GLN A 54 20.71 7.38 -4.65
N LYS A 55 19.95 8.41 -5.05
CA LYS A 55 19.83 9.65 -4.26
C LYS A 55 19.23 9.42 -2.87
N VAL A 56 18.25 8.51 -2.76
CA VAL A 56 17.64 8.13 -1.49
C VAL A 56 18.65 7.42 -0.59
N GLU A 57 19.42 6.47 -1.13
CA GLU A 57 20.47 5.78 -0.36
C GLU A 57 21.58 6.74 0.09
N ASP A 58 22.04 7.63 -0.79
CA ASP A 58 23.01 8.67 -0.45
C ASP A 58 22.48 9.60 0.66
N ALA A 59 21.20 9.97 0.60
CA ALA A 59 20.58 10.87 1.57
C ALA A 59 20.30 10.19 2.92
N LEU A 60 20.02 8.88 2.92
CA LEU A 60 19.92 8.07 4.14
C LEU A 60 21.30 7.88 4.79
N GLN A 61 22.34 7.67 3.98
CA GLN A 61 23.70 7.40 4.48
C GLN A 61 24.43 8.64 4.99
N LYS A 62 24.11 9.81 4.44
CA LYS A 62 24.58 11.10 4.97
C LYS A 62 24.03 11.42 6.36
N GLY A 63 23.04 10.67 6.85
CA GLY A 63 22.47 10.89 8.17
C GLY A 63 21.77 12.25 8.30
N SER A 64 21.13 12.49 9.43
CA SER A 64 20.39 13.70 9.76
C SER A 64 21.29 14.91 10.01
N ASP A 65 22.17 15.28 9.09
CA ASP A 65 22.84 16.58 9.08
C ASP A 65 21.84 17.67 8.64
N ILE A 66 20.78 17.86 9.44
CA ILE A 66 19.79 18.93 9.29
C ILE A 66 19.83 19.79 10.55
N SER A 67 21.01 20.11 11.04
CA SER A 67 21.17 21.33 11.83
C SER A 67 21.32 22.50 10.85
N ASN A 68 20.27 23.34 10.77
CA ASN A 68 20.30 24.74 10.28
C ASN A 68 19.85 25.06 8.84
N HIS A 69 18.83 24.42 8.26
CA HIS A 69 18.13 25.04 7.12
C HIS A 69 16.69 25.39 7.49
N GLY A 70 16.42 26.70 7.53
CA GLY A 70 15.07 27.25 7.74
C GLY A 70 14.11 26.83 6.62
N MET A 71 12.82 27.06 6.83
CA MET A 71 11.67 26.73 5.97
C MET A 71 11.95 26.35 4.49
N VAL A 72 11.73 25.08 4.12
CA VAL A 72 11.88 24.57 2.74
C VAL A 72 10.77 25.13 1.85
N LEU A 73 11.20 25.79 0.77
CA LEU A 73 10.39 26.27 -0.34
C LEU A 73 10.13 25.12 -1.33
N GLU A 74 9.13 25.26 -2.19
CA GLU A 74 8.83 24.24 -3.22
C GLU A 74 9.95 24.04 -4.25
N ASP A 75 10.86 25.02 -4.34
CA ASP A 75 11.98 25.03 -5.28
C ASP A 75 13.23 24.34 -4.73
N ASP A 76 13.20 23.87 -3.47
CA ASP A 76 14.34 23.18 -2.88
C ASP A 76 14.52 21.78 -3.50
N PRO A 77 15.76 21.40 -3.84
CA PRO A 77 16.05 20.12 -4.48
C PRO A 77 15.66 18.93 -3.60
N GLU A 78 15.67 19.10 -2.28
CA GLU A 78 15.20 18.07 -1.33
C GLU A 78 13.69 17.84 -1.41
N TYR A 79 12.89 18.90 -1.62
CA TYR A 79 11.44 18.76 -1.76
C TYR A 79 11.07 18.07 -3.08
N GLN A 80 11.76 18.43 -4.17
CA GLN A 80 11.59 17.77 -5.47
C GLN A 80 11.91 16.27 -5.38
N LEU A 81 13.01 15.90 -4.72
CA LEU A 81 13.36 14.49 -4.50
C LEU A 81 12.25 13.73 -3.77
N ILE A 82 11.55 14.37 -2.84
CA ILE A 82 10.48 13.72 -2.07
C ILE A 82 9.19 13.59 -2.87
N VAL A 83 8.87 14.57 -3.71
CA VAL A 83 7.78 14.43 -4.68
C VAL A 83 8.08 13.27 -5.64
N ASP A 84 9.32 13.18 -6.13
CA ASP A 84 9.77 12.09 -6.99
C ASP A 84 9.71 10.73 -6.28
N CYS A 85 10.10 10.67 -5.00
CA CYS A 85 10.00 9.49 -4.14
C CYS A 85 8.55 9.02 -3.95
N ASN A 86 7.62 9.96 -3.76
CA ASN A 86 6.20 9.64 -3.62
C ASN A 86 5.64 9.09 -4.93
N ALA A 87 5.97 9.71 -6.07
CA ALA A 87 5.58 9.21 -7.37
C ALA A 87 6.16 7.81 -7.64
N LEU A 88 7.44 7.60 -7.32
CA LEU A 88 8.09 6.29 -7.43
C LEU A 88 7.42 5.24 -6.53
N SER A 89 6.97 5.63 -5.33
CA SER A 89 6.28 4.70 -4.42
C SER A 89 4.95 4.21 -5.00
N VAL A 90 4.20 5.08 -5.68
CA VAL A 90 2.96 4.71 -6.39
C VAL A 90 3.29 3.80 -7.57
N ASP A 91 4.33 4.12 -8.35
CA ASP A 91 4.78 3.29 -9.46
C ASP A 91 5.18 1.87 -8.98
N ILE A 92 5.88 1.78 -7.84
CA ILE A 92 6.24 0.49 -7.19
C ILE A 92 4.99 -0.29 -6.75
N GLU A 93 4.00 0.38 -6.15
CA GLU A 93 2.75 -0.28 -5.74
C GLU A 93 2.01 -0.89 -6.94
N ASN A 94 1.90 -0.15 -8.02
CA ASN A 94 1.27 -0.63 -9.26
C ASN A 94 2.04 -1.83 -9.83
N GLU A 95 3.37 -1.77 -9.88
CA GLU A 95 4.17 -2.89 -10.39
C GLU A 95 4.08 -4.14 -9.51
N ILE A 96 4.01 -4.00 -8.17
CA ILE A 96 3.77 -5.12 -7.25
C ILE A 96 2.43 -5.81 -7.57
N VAL A 97 1.39 -5.03 -7.88
CA VAL A 97 0.08 -5.58 -8.25
C VAL A 97 0.18 -6.36 -9.56
N ILE A 98 0.86 -5.83 -10.57
CA ILE A 98 1.04 -6.53 -11.85
C ILE A 98 1.83 -7.85 -11.64
N ILE A 99 2.92 -7.81 -10.86
CA ILE A 99 3.71 -9.01 -10.54
C ILE A 99 2.87 -10.03 -9.76
N HIS A 100 2.01 -9.58 -8.85
CA HIS A 100 1.11 -10.47 -8.10
C HIS A 100 0.16 -11.23 -9.02
N HIS A 101 -0.45 -10.56 -10.01
CA HIS A 101 -1.26 -11.23 -11.03
C HIS A 101 -0.45 -12.29 -11.80
N PHE A 102 0.78 -11.97 -12.21
CA PHE A 102 1.66 -12.92 -12.88
C PHE A 102 1.97 -14.16 -12.00
N ILE A 103 2.31 -13.96 -10.72
CA ILE A 103 2.56 -15.07 -9.78
C ILE A 103 1.30 -15.91 -9.63
N ARG A 104 0.15 -15.26 -9.44
CA ARG A 104 -1.15 -15.94 -9.28
C ARG A 104 -1.46 -16.83 -10.47
N ASP A 105 -1.37 -16.30 -11.68
CA ASP A 105 -1.79 -17.03 -12.89
C ASP A 105 -0.91 -18.26 -13.14
N LYS A 106 0.40 -18.16 -12.87
CA LYS A 106 1.32 -19.31 -12.95
C LYS A 106 1.10 -20.31 -11.81
N TYR A 107 0.87 -19.84 -10.59
CA TYR A 107 0.73 -20.71 -9.42
C TYR A 107 -0.66 -21.36 -9.29
N ARG A 108 -1.67 -20.83 -9.99
CA ARG A 108 -3.03 -21.37 -10.06
C ARG A 108 -3.08 -22.84 -10.49
N LEU A 109 -2.12 -23.30 -11.31
CA LEU A 109 -2.02 -24.69 -11.75
C LEU A 109 -1.71 -25.66 -10.59
N LYS A 110 -1.01 -25.18 -9.55
CA LYS A 110 -0.63 -25.96 -8.37
C LYS A 110 -1.58 -25.77 -7.20
N PHE A 111 -2.01 -24.55 -6.95
CA PHE A 111 -2.84 -24.26 -5.77
C PHE A 111 -3.85 -23.15 -6.07
N PRO A 112 -4.94 -23.45 -6.79
CA PRO A 112 -5.92 -22.44 -7.20
C PRO A 112 -6.64 -21.81 -6.01
N GLU A 113 -6.82 -22.54 -4.91
CA GLU A 113 -7.53 -22.04 -3.73
C GLU A 113 -6.75 -20.96 -2.96
N LEU A 114 -5.42 -20.85 -3.16
CA LEU A 114 -4.57 -19.93 -2.40
C LEU A 114 -4.98 -18.45 -2.59
N GLU A 115 -5.46 -18.08 -3.77
CA GLU A 115 -5.92 -16.71 -4.07
C GLU A 115 -7.09 -16.29 -3.18
N SER A 116 -8.01 -17.22 -2.91
CA SER A 116 -9.19 -16.95 -2.08
C SER A 116 -8.85 -16.80 -0.60
N VAL A 117 -7.70 -17.33 -0.17
CA VAL A 117 -7.27 -17.36 1.23
C VAL A 117 -6.35 -16.18 1.56
N VAL A 118 -5.42 -15.84 0.65
CA VAL A 118 -4.42 -14.79 0.87
C VAL A 118 -4.61 -13.67 -0.15
N HIS A 119 -5.28 -12.60 0.28
CA HIS A 119 -5.57 -11.44 -0.57
C HIS A 119 -4.42 -10.42 -0.66
N HIS A 120 -3.46 -10.43 0.28
CA HIS A 120 -2.39 -9.43 0.28
C HIS A 120 -1.26 -9.81 -0.68
N PRO A 121 -0.90 -8.97 -1.67
CA PRO A 121 0.07 -9.32 -2.72
C PRO A 121 1.43 -9.80 -2.21
N ILE A 122 1.98 -9.10 -1.21
CA ILE A 122 3.29 -9.42 -0.64
C ILE A 122 3.25 -10.70 0.20
N ASP A 123 2.16 -10.91 0.95
CA ASP A 123 2.04 -12.12 1.78
C ASP A 123 1.83 -13.34 0.89
N TYR A 124 1.06 -13.19 -0.19
CA TYR A 124 0.90 -14.21 -1.23
C TYR A 124 2.26 -14.60 -1.83
N ALA A 125 3.09 -13.62 -2.22
CA ALA A 125 4.43 -13.90 -2.76
C ALA A 125 5.33 -14.62 -1.74
N ARG A 126 5.29 -14.25 -0.46
CA ARG A 126 6.06 -14.93 0.61
C ARG A 126 5.61 -16.38 0.79
N VAL A 127 4.31 -16.62 0.78
CA VAL A 127 3.72 -17.96 0.94
C VAL A 127 4.04 -18.84 -0.26
N VAL A 128 3.87 -18.33 -1.47
CA VAL A 128 4.22 -19.06 -2.72
C VAL A 128 5.70 -19.42 -2.72
N LYS A 129 6.59 -18.48 -2.39
CA LYS A 129 8.03 -18.74 -2.30
C LYS A 129 8.37 -19.79 -1.26
N LYS A 130 7.68 -19.81 -0.11
CA LYS A 130 7.93 -20.74 0.99
C LYS A 130 7.40 -22.15 0.69
N ILE A 131 6.26 -22.26 0.02
CA ILE A 131 5.65 -23.54 -0.38
C ILE A 131 6.37 -24.16 -1.59
N GLY A 132 6.75 -23.36 -2.59
CA GLY A 132 7.46 -23.84 -3.77
C GLY A 132 6.70 -24.95 -4.51
N ASN A 133 7.32 -26.12 -4.72
CA ASN A 133 6.65 -27.31 -5.28
C ASN A 133 6.22 -28.35 -4.23
N GLU A 134 6.43 -28.08 -2.94
CA GLU A 134 6.10 -29.05 -1.91
C GLU A 134 4.60 -29.29 -1.85
N MET A 135 4.21 -30.57 -1.79
CA MET A 135 2.81 -31.00 -1.70
C MET A 135 2.39 -31.23 -0.25
N ASP A 136 3.35 -31.50 0.64
CA ASP A 136 3.10 -31.67 2.06
C ASP A 136 3.38 -30.35 2.80
N LEU A 137 2.32 -29.63 3.15
CA LEU A 137 2.43 -28.38 3.90
C LEU A 137 2.87 -28.57 5.36
N THR A 138 2.87 -29.80 5.90
CA THR A 138 3.37 -30.04 7.26
C THR A 138 4.89 -29.85 7.37
N LEU A 139 5.60 -29.96 6.25
CA LEU A 139 7.04 -29.73 6.15
C LEU A 139 7.41 -28.26 6.00
N VAL A 140 6.42 -27.40 5.71
CA VAL A 140 6.63 -25.99 5.42
C VAL A 140 6.25 -25.16 6.64
N ASP A 141 7.25 -24.55 7.26
CA ASP A 141 7.02 -23.60 8.34
C ASP A 141 6.46 -22.28 7.77
N LEU A 142 5.17 -22.05 8.01
CA LEU A 142 4.45 -20.82 7.68
C LEU A 142 4.28 -19.90 8.90
N GLU A 143 4.81 -20.30 10.07
CA GLU A 143 4.71 -19.50 11.28
C GLU A 143 5.46 -18.17 11.11
N GLY A 144 4.82 -17.08 11.52
CA GLY A 144 5.36 -15.72 11.40
C GLY A 144 5.12 -15.03 10.05
N LEU A 145 4.68 -15.74 9.00
CA LEU A 145 4.23 -15.12 7.75
C LEU A 145 2.75 -14.71 7.79
N LEU A 146 1.92 -15.57 8.37
CA LEU A 146 0.47 -15.39 8.43
C LEU A 146 -0.06 -15.65 9.85
N PRO A 147 -1.22 -15.10 10.21
CA PRO A 147 -1.93 -15.48 11.42
C PRO A 147 -2.29 -16.98 11.42
N SER A 148 -2.26 -17.62 12.59
CA SER A 148 -2.52 -19.07 12.73
C SER A 148 -3.87 -19.52 12.14
N ALA A 149 -4.87 -18.65 12.16
CA ALA A 149 -6.17 -18.92 11.53
C ALA A 149 -6.04 -19.12 10.01
N ILE A 150 -5.25 -18.29 9.33
CA ILE A 150 -5.04 -18.39 7.88
C ILE A 150 -4.17 -19.62 7.57
N ILE A 151 -3.14 -19.90 8.37
CA ILE A 151 -2.30 -21.10 8.22
C ILE A 151 -3.16 -22.37 8.26
N MET A 152 -4.10 -22.45 9.21
CA MET A 152 -5.02 -23.58 9.30
C MET A 152 -5.87 -23.72 8.03
N VAL A 153 -6.47 -22.63 7.54
CA VAL A 153 -7.25 -22.66 6.31
C VAL A 153 -6.41 -23.13 5.12
N VAL A 154 -5.20 -22.59 4.95
CA VAL A 154 -4.26 -23.00 3.89
C VAL A 154 -3.91 -24.50 4.00
N SER A 155 -3.69 -25.02 5.21
CA SER A 155 -3.38 -26.45 5.41
C SER A 155 -4.54 -27.37 5.04
N VAL A 156 -5.78 -26.97 5.37
CA VAL A 156 -6.99 -27.72 5.05
C VAL A 156 -7.25 -27.68 3.55
N THR A 157 -7.15 -26.51 2.92
CA THR A 157 -7.38 -26.36 1.48
C THR A 157 -6.31 -27.06 0.65
N ALA A 158 -5.06 -27.08 1.10
CA ALA A 158 -4.01 -27.82 0.42
C ALA A 158 -4.19 -29.34 0.53
N SER A 159 -4.75 -29.84 1.63
CA SER A 159 -5.05 -31.28 1.77
C SER A 159 -6.13 -31.75 0.79
N THR A 160 -7.01 -30.84 0.36
CA THR A 160 -8.08 -31.12 -0.61
C THR A 160 -7.79 -30.55 -2.01
N THR A 161 -6.61 -29.96 -2.23
CA THR A 161 -6.33 -29.30 -3.50
C THR A 161 -6.19 -30.32 -4.63
N SER A 162 -6.71 -29.97 -5.80
CA SER A 162 -6.64 -30.80 -7.01
C SER A 162 -5.44 -30.45 -7.90
N GLY A 163 -4.56 -29.56 -7.43
CA GLY A 163 -3.46 -29.06 -8.23
C GLY A 163 -2.34 -30.06 -8.48
N LYS A 164 -1.51 -29.74 -9.48
CA LYS A 164 -0.40 -30.59 -9.94
C LYS A 164 0.94 -29.90 -9.65
N PRO A 165 2.02 -30.67 -9.46
CA PRO A 165 3.35 -30.08 -9.34
C PRO A 165 3.68 -29.27 -10.60
N LEU A 166 4.24 -28.09 -10.40
CA LEU A 166 4.66 -27.19 -11.48
C LEU A 166 5.92 -27.76 -12.15
N PRO A 167 6.08 -27.59 -13.47
CA PRO A 167 7.35 -27.85 -14.13
C PRO A 167 8.41 -26.86 -13.65
N GLU A 168 9.67 -27.32 -13.59
CA GLU A 168 10.78 -26.56 -13.00
C GLU A 168 10.99 -25.19 -13.67
N GLU A 169 10.79 -25.08 -14.99
CA GLU A 169 10.90 -23.81 -15.71
C GLU A 169 9.88 -22.76 -15.22
N ILE A 170 8.63 -23.17 -15.01
CA ILE A 170 7.58 -22.28 -14.51
C ILE A 170 7.84 -21.94 -13.04
N LEU A 171 8.24 -22.93 -12.24
CA LEU A 171 8.56 -22.71 -10.83
C LEU A 171 9.70 -21.69 -10.67
N ASN A 172 10.75 -21.78 -11.48
CA ASN A 172 11.85 -20.82 -11.45
C ASN A 172 11.38 -19.42 -11.82
N LYS A 173 10.55 -19.27 -12.88
CA LYS A 173 9.95 -17.99 -13.25
C LYS A 173 9.06 -17.41 -12.14
N THR A 174 8.24 -18.24 -11.50
CA THR A 174 7.37 -17.82 -10.38
C THR A 174 8.19 -17.42 -9.15
N THR A 175 9.28 -18.13 -8.86
CA THR A 175 10.17 -17.81 -7.74
C THR A 175 10.91 -16.50 -8.00
N ASP A 176 11.43 -16.29 -9.21
CA ASP A 176 12.05 -15.00 -9.61
C ASP A 176 11.05 -13.84 -9.48
N ALA A 177 9.80 -14.05 -9.91
CA ALA A 177 8.74 -13.05 -9.75
C ALA A 177 8.46 -12.73 -8.27
N CYS A 178 8.45 -13.74 -7.40
CA CYS A 178 8.31 -13.53 -5.96
C CYS A 178 9.49 -12.72 -5.40
N ASP A 179 10.72 -13.02 -5.82
CA ASP A 179 11.92 -12.30 -5.40
C ASP A 179 11.90 -10.83 -5.84
N ARG A 180 11.45 -10.56 -7.06
CA ARG A 180 11.27 -9.19 -7.55
C ARG A 180 10.22 -8.43 -6.76
N ALA A 181 9.07 -9.04 -6.46
CA ALA A 181 8.03 -8.42 -5.63
C ALA A 181 8.55 -8.07 -4.23
N LEU A 182 9.33 -8.96 -3.61
CA LEU A 182 9.94 -8.72 -2.30
C LEU A 182 11.03 -7.66 -2.35
N ALA A 183 11.83 -7.60 -3.42
CA ALA A 183 12.81 -6.55 -3.63
C ALA A 183 12.15 -5.17 -3.79
N LEU A 184 11.02 -5.09 -4.51
CA LEU A 184 10.22 -3.87 -4.64
C LEU A 184 9.61 -3.44 -3.30
N ASP A 185 9.09 -4.36 -2.50
CA ASP A 185 8.59 -4.08 -1.15
C ASP A 185 9.69 -3.51 -0.24
N ALA A 186 10.90 -4.10 -0.30
CA ALA A 186 12.06 -3.59 0.43
C ALA A 186 12.50 -2.20 -0.05
N ALA A 187 12.50 -1.96 -1.37
CA ALA A 187 12.82 -0.65 -1.95
C ALA A 187 11.80 0.40 -1.52
N LYS A 188 10.51 0.09 -1.59
CA LYS A 188 9.44 0.96 -1.11
C LYS A 188 9.62 1.31 0.36
N LYS A 189 9.99 0.34 1.19
CA LYS A 189 10.29 0.59 2.61
C LYS A 189 11.42 1.60 2.79
N LYS A 190 12.53 1.47 2.05
CA LYS A 190 13.64 2.45 2.07
C LYS A 190 13.16 3.85 1.68
N VAL A 191 12.33 3.96 0.66
CA VAL A 191 11.77 5.25 0.21
C VAL A 191 10.88 5.86 1.31
N LEU A 192 10.03 5.06 1.94
CA LEU A 192 9.19 5.50 3.06
C LEU A 192 10.02 5.94 4.27
N ASP A 193 11.06 5.19 4.63
CA ASP A 193 11.97 5.52 5.75
C ASP A 193 12.68 6.87 5.48
N PHE A 194 13.08 7.12 4.23
CA PHE A 194 13.64 8.41 3.81
C PHE A 194 12.63 9.55 3.94
N VAL A 195 11.43 9.39 3.40
CA VAL A 195 10.37 10.41 3.49
C VAL A 195 9.99 10.69 4.95
N GLU A 196 9.94 9.65 5.79
CA GLU A 196 9.68 9.77 7.22
C GLU A 196 10.75 10.61 7.92
N SER A 197 12.04 10.37 7.64
CA SER A 197 13.15 11.14 8.23
C SER A 197 13.08 12.65 7.94
N ARG A 198 12.46 13.02 6.81
CA ARG A 198 12.32 14.42 6.36
C ARG A 198 10.94 15.01 6.68
N MET A 199 10.00 14.19 7.18
CA MET A 199 8.61 14.58 7.38
C MET A 199 8.44 15.65 8.46
N GLY A 200 9.26 15.62 9.53
CA GLY A 200 9.21 16.60 10.62
C GLY A 200 9.54 18.02 10.17
N TYR A 201 10.37 18.18 9.15
CA TYR A 201 10.70 19.49 8.58
C TYR A 201 9.79 19.85 7.40
N ILE A 202 9.33 18.84 6.66
CA ILE A 202 8.35 19.02 5.59
C ILE A 202 7.02 19.27 6.24
N ALA A 203 6.23 18.32 6.69
CA ALA A 203 4.93 18.65 7.27
C ALA A 203 4.99 18.58 8.81
N PRO A 204 5.53 19.58 9.55
CA PRO A 204 5.59 19.54 11.02
C PRO A 204 4.19 19.43 11.61
N ASN A 205 3.26 20.30 11.19
CA ASN A 205 1.88 20.29 11.66
C ASN A 205 1.14 18.97 11.40
N LEU A 206 1.52 18.24 10.34
CA LEU A 206 0.93 16.94 10.04
C LEU A 206 1.58 15.85 10.91
N SER A 207 2.91 15.87 10.99
CA SER A 207 3.72 14.96 11.82
C SER A 207 3.34 15.03 13.29
N ASP A 208 3.08 16.22 13.82
CA ASP A 208 2.70 16.43 15.22
C ASP A 208 1.33 15.83 15.56
N ILE A 209 0.44 15.67 14.57
CA ILE A 209 -0.91 15.14 14.79
C ILE A 209 -0.95 13.62 14.59
N VAL A 210 -0.35 13.12 13.51
CA VAL A 210 -0.47 11.69 13.15
C VAL A 210 0.81 10.88 13.35
N GLY A 211 1.94 11.54 13.62
CA GLY A 211 3.28 10.95 13.61
C GLY A 211 3.92 10.96 12.23
N SER A 212 5.25 11.05 12.18
CA SER A 212 6.04 11.10 10.94
C SER A 212 5.79 9.89 10.02
N ALA A 213 5.73 8.68 10.57
CA ALA A 213 5.46 7.46 9.82
C ALA A 213 4.09 7.48 9.11
N VAL A 214 3.03 7.87 9.81
CA VAL A 214 1.67 7.92 9.24
C VAL A 214 1.55 9.09 8.26
N ALA A 215 2.18 10.22 8.56
CA ALA A 215 2.24 11.37 7.65
C ALA A 215 2.94 11.01 6.32
N ALA A 216 4.04 10.27 6.37
CA ALA A 216 4.74 9.76 5.18
C ALA A 216 3.84 8.83 4.35
N LYS A 217 3.14 7.89 4.98
CA LYS A 217 2.21 6.99 4.27
C LYS A 217 1.05 7.75 3.62
N LEU A 218 0.42 8.67 4.35
CA LEU A 218 -0.66 9.51 3.82
C LEU A 218 -0.19 10.33 2.63
N MET A 219 0.98 10.96 2.74
CA MET A 219 1.57 11.76 1.67
C MET A 219 1.93 10.91 0.45
N GLY A 220 2.51 9.73 0.65
CA GLY A 220 2.84 8.78 -0.41
C GLY A 220 1.61 8.36 -1.19
N THR A 221 0.57 7.89 -0.50
CA THR A 221 -0.68 7.46 -1.17
C THR A 221 -1.49 8.60 -1.77
N ALA A 222 -1.39 9.81 -1.22
CA ALA A 222 -2.08 10.96 -1.78
C ALA A 222 -1.38 11.53 -3.01
N GLY A 223 -0.13 11.13 -3.30
CA GLY A 223 0.67 11.72 -4.37
C GLY A 223 1.27 13.09 -4.01
N GLY A 224 1.55 13.32 -2.72
CA GLY A 224 2.20 14.53 -2.22
C GLY A 224 1.28 15.46 -1.41
N LEU A 225 1.91 16.48 -0.80
CA LEU A 225 1.24 17.37 0.15
C LEU A 225 0.13 18.23 -0.49
N VAL A 226 0.35 18.66 -1.74
CA VAL A 226 -0.63 19.50 -2.47
C VAL A 226 -1.89 18.71 -2.79
N ALA A 227 -1.74 17.47 -3.24
CA ALA A 227 -2.86 16.58 -3.50
C ALA A 227 -3.61 16.28 -2.21
N LEU A 228 -2.89 15.95 -1.12
CA LEU A 228 -3.48 15.72 0.20
C LEU A 228 -4.27 16.93 0.73
N ALA A 229 -3.78 18.16 0.53
CA ALA A 229 -4.47 19.38 0.95
C ALA A 229 -5.76 19.66 0.14
N LYS A 230 -5.85 19.16 -1.10
CA LYS A 230 -7.05 19.29 -1.94
C LYS A 230 -8.10 18.22 -1.63
N MET A 231 -7.70 17.06 -1.11
CA MET A 231 -8.62 15.97 -0.78
C MET A 231 -9.63 16.37 0.30
N PRO A 232 -10.90 15.94 0.20
CA PRO A 232 -11.88 16.15 1.26
C PRO A 232 -11.56 15.28 2.47
N ALA A 233 -12.01 15.69 3.67
CA ALA A 233 -11.65 15.04 4.93
C ALA A 233 -12.16 13.59 5.05
N CYS A 234 -13.24 13.25 4.36
CA CYS A 234 -13.76 11.88 4.25
C CYS A 234 -12.78 10.98 3.48
N ASN A 235 -12.26 11.43 2.33
CA ASN A 235 -11.31 10.65 1.53
C ASN A 235 -9.99 10.44 2.28
N VAL A 236 -9.53 11.45 3.02
CA VAL A 236 -8.33 11.34 3.87
C VAL A 236 -8.47 10.24 4.94
N GLN A 237 -9.68 10.01 5.46
CA GLN A 237 -9.93 8.92 6.44
C GLN A 237 -9.80 7.53 5.82
N LEU A 238 -10.10 7.42 4.53
CA LEU A 238 -10.08 6.17 3.78
C LEU A 238 -8.72 5.89 3.12
N LEU A 239 -7.75 6.81 3.20
CA LEU A 239 -6.41 6.58 2.65
C LEU A 239 -5.73 5.39 3.33
N GLY A 240 -5.41 4.37 2.54
CA GLY A 240 -4.83 3.11 3.03
C GLY A 240 -5.84 2.16 3.66
N ALA A 241 -7.15 2.44 3.57
CA ALA A 241 -8.18 1.53 4.04
C ALA A 241 -8.21 0.30 3.12
N LYS A 242 -7.79 -0.86 3.66
CA LYS A 242 -7.93 -2.15 3.01
C LYS A 242 -9.06 -2.92 3.69
N LYS A 243 -9.93 -3.60 2.93
CA LYS A 243 -10.91 -4.55 3.50
C LYS A 243 -10.14 -5.67 4.19
N LYS A 244 -10.03 -5.62 5.53
CA LYS A 244 -9.57 -6.76 6.33
C LYS A 244 -10.77 -7.68 6.54
N ASN A 245 -11.05 -8.53 5.56
CA ASN A 245 -11.97 -9.65 5.78
C ASN A 245 -11.26 -10.66 6.66
N LEU A 246 -11.72 -10.81 7.91
CA LEU A 246 -11.23 -11.86 8.77
C LEU A 246 -11.80 -13.18 8.24
N ALA A 247 -10.95 -14.03 7.67
CA ALA A 247 -11.35 -15.30 7.09
C ALA A 247 -12.20 -16.09 8.10
N GLY A 248 -13.43 -16.47 7.71
CA GLY A 248 -14.34 -17.27 8.53
C GLY A 248 -15.29 -16.51 9.46
N PHE A 249 -15.31 -15.17 9.46
CA PHE A 249 -16.28 -14.37 10.23
C PHE A 249 -17.25 -13.58 9.33
N SER A 250 -18.48 -13.35 9.82
CA SER A 250 -19.49 -12.54 9.11
C SER A 250 -18.97 -11.14 8.80
N THR A 251 -19.37 -10.58 7.64
CA THR A 251 -19.05 -9.21 7.18
C THR A 251 -19.35 -8.13 8.23
N ALA A 252 -20.28 -8.40 9.15
CA ALA A 252 -20.62 -7.56 10.30
C ALA A 252 -19.47 -7.33 11.31
N THR A 253 -18.46 -8.21 11.36
CA THR A 253 -17.28 -8.07 12.24
C THR A 253 -16.07 -7.48 11.50
N SER A 254 -16.21 -7.16 10.20
CA SER A 254 -15.13 -6.48 9.49
C SER A 254 -14.85 -5.14 10.18
N GLN A 255 -13.59 -4.89 10.55
CA GLN A 255 -13.20 -3.59 11.09
C GLN A 255 -13.45 -2.54 10.02
N PHE A 256 -14.41 -1.65 10.28
CA PHE A 256 -14.85 -0.64 9.33
C PHE A 256 -13.70 0.25 8.87
N ARG A 257 -13.27 0.09 7.60
CA ARG A 257 -12.61 1.07 6.72
C ARG A 257 -11.71 2.12 7.40
N VAL A 258 -10.86 1.71 8.35
CA VAL A 258 -9.88 2.63 8.95
C VAL A 258 -8.61 2.52 8.14
N GLY A 259 -8.21 3.62 7.48
CA GLY A 259 -6.97 3.69 6.73
C GLY A 259 -5.74 3.82 7.63
N TYR A 260 -4.72 4.53 7.16
CA TYR A 260 -3.50 4.77 7.95
C TYR A 260 -3.77 5.51 9.27
N ILE A 261 -4.92 6.19 9.40
CA ILE A 261 -5.33 6.84 10.64
C ILE A 261 -5.46 5.83 11.81
N GLU A 262 -5.74 4.55 11.52
CA GLU A 262 -5.78 3.48 12.53
C GLU A 262 -4.44 3.37 13.29
N GLN A 263 -3.33 3.59 12.58
CA GLN A 263 -1.97 3.40 13.11
C GLN A 263 -1.51 4.57 13.98
N THR A 264 -2.31 5.64 14.07
CA THR A 264 -1.97 6.80 14.89
C THR A 264 -2.08 6.48 16.38
N GLU A 265 -1.17 7.05 17.16
CA GLU A 265 -1.17 6.89 18.62
C GLU A 265 -2.48 7.40 19.25
N ILE A 266 -3.03 8.50 18.72
CA ILE A 266 -4.31 9.08 19.16
C ILE A 266 -5.46 8.07 18.99
N PHE A 267 -5.48 7.33 17.88
CA PHE A 267 -6.52 6.34 17.63
C PHE A 267 -6.35 5.09 18.50
N GLN A 268 -5.11 4.63 18.68
CA GLN A 268 -4.80 3.43 19.47
C GLN A 268 -5.04 3.62 20.97
N THR A 269 -4.72 4.80 21.51
CA THR A 269 -4.97 5.19 22.90
C THR A 269 -6.46 5.38 23.22
N THR A 270 -7.28 5.62 22.21
CA THR A 270 -8.73 5.80 22.37
C THR A 270 -9.44 4.46 22.65
N PRO A 271 -10.36 4.39 23.63
CA PRO A 271 -11.08 3.16 23.94
C PRO A 271 -11.92 2.67 22.75
N PRO A 272 -12.05 1.34 22.53
CA PRO A 272 -12.68 0.78 21.32
C PRO A 272 -14.09 1.30 21.01
N SER A 273 -14.89 1.62 22.04
CA SER A 273 -16.23 2.18 21.89
C SER A 273 -16.26 3.59 21.28
N LEU A 274 -15.17 4.36 21.41
CA LEU A 274 -15.07 5.75 20.93
C LEU A 274 -14.20 5.89 19.69
N ARG A 275 -13.49 4.84 19.26
CA ARG A 275 -12.58 4.87 18.11
C ARG A 275 -13.25 5.36 16.83
N MET A 276 -14.43 4.82 16.51
CA MET A 276 -15.19 5.25 15.32
C MET A 276 -15.59 6.73 15.38
N ARG A 277 -15.93 7.23 16.58
CA ARG A 277 -16.28 8.64 16.78
C ARG A 277 -15.07 9.58 16.71
N SER A 278 -13.88 9.08 17.01
CA SER A 278 -12.62 9.83 16.95
C SER A 278 -12.05 9.99 15.53
N LEU A 279 -12.46 9.11 14.59
CA LEU A 279 -11.93 9.07 13.23
C LEU A 279 -12.25 10.35 12.43
N SER A 280 -13.51 10.82 12.46
CA SER A 280 -13.90 12.00 11.68
C SER A 280 -13.26 13.31 12.17
N PRO A 281 -13.22 13.61 13.48
CA PRO A 281 -12.49 14.76 13.99
C PRO A 281 -10.99 14.73 13.65
N LEU A 282 -10.38 13.54 13.69
CA LEU A 282 -8.96 13.36 13.38
C LEU A 282 -8.70 13.59 11.89
N GLY A 283 -9.51 12.99 11.00
CA GLY A 283 -9.44 13.23 9.56
C GLY A 283 -9.64 14.70 9.18
N PHE A 284 -10.54 15.41 9.87
CA PHE A 284 -10.71 16.85 9.68
C PHE A 284 -9.46 17.64 10.07
N LYS A 285 -8.87 17.38 11.25
CA LYS A 285 -7.64 18.04 11.71
C LYS A 285 -6.47 17.80 10.75
N VAL A 286 -6.30 16.57 10.28
CA VAL A 286 -5.28 16.21 9.27
C VAL A 286 -5.43 17.03 8.00
N ASN A 287 -6.66 17.16 7.49
CA ASN A 287 -6.96 17.96 6.31
C ASN A 287 -6.66 19.45 6.56
N THR A 288 -7.13 20.01 7.68
CA THR A 288 -6.89 21.41 8.03
C THR A 288 -5.40 21.72 8.17
N CYS A 289 -4.61 20.86 8.79
CA CYS A 289 -3.17 21.06 8.93
C CYS A 289 -2.42 20.98 7.60
N SER A 290 -2.86 20.07 6.71
CA SER A 290 -2.34 20.00 5.34
C SER A 290 -2.62 21.29 4.56
N LYS A 291 -3.82 21.86 4.73
CA LYS A 291 -4.23 23.15 4.13
C LYS A 291 -3.55 24.37 4.74
N SER A 292 -3.34 24.39 6.05
CA SER A 292 -2.68 25.50 6.76
C SER A 292 -1.27 25.73 6.22
N ARG A 293 -0.50 24.65 6.01
CA ARG A 293 0.83 24.75 5.40
C ARG A 293 0.77 25.23 3.94
N PHE A 294 -0.25 24.81 3.18
CA PHE A 294 -0.48 25.30 1.82
C PHE A 294 -0.81 26.80 1.78
N HIS A 295 -1.67 27.29 2.68
CA HIS A 295 -2.05 28.71 2.73
C HIS A 295 -0.94 29.62 3.27
N GLN A 296 -0.16 29.16 4.26
CA GLN A 296 0.98 29.92 4.76
C GLN A 296 2.06 30.10 3.68
N ARG A 297 2.19 29.13 2.76
CA ARG A 297 3.05 29.22 1.56
C ARG A 297 2.56 30.25 0.52
N ARG A 298 1.26 30.34 0.25
CA ARG A 298 0.71 31.36 -0.69
C ARG A 298 0.91 32.79 -0.20
N SER A 299 0.71 33.03 1.10
CA SER A 299 0.87 34.37 1.69
C SER A 299 2.31 34.90 1.66
N ILE A 300 3.31 34.03 1.47
CA ILE A 300 4.73 34.40 1.36
C ILE A 300 5.12 34.65 -0.10
N ARG A 301 4.50 33.95 -1.08
CA ARG A 301 4.72 34.19 -2.52
C ARG A 301 4.08 35.49 -3.04
N GLU A 302 3.08 36.02 -2.35
CA GLU A 302 2.39 37.28 -2.71
C GLU A 302 2.99 38.53 -2.04
N LYS A 303 4.13 38.42 -1.35
CA LYS A 303 4.89 39.53 -0.76
C LYS A 303 6.28 39.59 -1.37
#